data_AF-A0A151TRL9-F1
#
_entry.id   AF-A0A151TRL9-F1
#
_cell.length_a   1.000
_cell.length_b   1.000
_cell.length_c   1.000
_cell.angle_alpha   90.00
_cell.angle_beta   90.00
_cell.angle_gamma   90.00
#
_symmetry.space_group_name_H-M   'P 1'
#
loop_
_entity.id
_entity.type
_entity.pdbx_description
1 polymer ?
#
loop_
_entity_poly.entity_id
_entity_poly.type
_entity_poly.pdbx_seq_one_letter_code
_entity_poly.pdbx_strand_id
1 'polypeptide(L)'
;MIKISNGALIVAKGTKKNGLYILDGYIIIAHVSVASQTLHDKTKLWHLRLGHSEKGLVELGKQNLLNGDKLDKLDFCDHCLLGKSHKVMFKTRIHLSSRPFKYVHSDLWVGQG
;
A
#
# COMPACT_ATOMS: atom_id res chain seq x y z
N MET A 1 -1.22 -26.96 -6.70
CA MET A 1 -0.07 -26.26 -7.30
C MET A 1 -0.60 -25.04 -8.02
N ILE A 2 -0.20 -23.84 -7.63
CA ILE A 2 -0.58 -22.60 -8.31
C ILE A 2 0.39 -22.34 -9.47
N LYS A 3 -0.13 -21.82 -10.58
CA LYS A 3 0.66 -21.32 -11.71
C LYS A 3 0.15 -19.92 -12.03
N ILE A 4 1.06 -18.97 -12.12
CA ILE A 4 0.77 -17.61 -12.58
C ILE A 4 1.44 -17.48 -13.94
N SER A 5 0.70 -17.06 -14.95
CA SER A 5 1.16 -16.97 -16.33
C SER A 5 0.84 -15.61 -16.94
N ASN A 6 1.74 -15.12 -17.79
CA ASN A 6 1.51 -13.98 -18.67
C ASN A 6 1.54 -14.51 -20.12
N GLY A 7 0.35 -14.71 -20.70
CA GLY A 7 0.21 -15.45 -21.96
C GLY A 7 0.69 -16.90 -21.83
N ALA A 8 1.57 -17.33 -22.75
CA ALA A 8 2.17 -18.66 -22.73
C ALA A 8 3.32 -18.82 -21.71
N LEU A 9 3.82 -17.72 -21.14
CA LEU A 9 4.94 -17.74 -20.19
C LEU A 9 4.44 -17.98 -18.77
N ILE A 10 4.96 -19.00 -18.10
CA ILE A 10 4.72 -19.19 -16.66
C ILE A 10 5.71 -18.30 -15.89
N VAL A 11 5.19 -17.27 -15.21
CA VAL A 11 5.97 -16.31 -14.41
C VAL A 11 6.22 -16.80 -12.98
N ALA A 12 5.34 -17.63 -12.43
CA ALA A 12 5.55 -18.22 -11.12
C ALA A 12 4.80 -19.55 -10.97
N LYS A 13 5.38 -20.46 -10.19
CA LYS A 13 4.73 -21.70 -9.74
C LYS A 13 4.82 -21.79 -8.23
N GLY A 14 3.87 -22.45 -7.60
CA GLY A 14 3.96 -22.70 -6.17
C GLY A 14 3.18 -23.91 -5.68
N THR A 15 3.63 -24.49 -4.58
CA THR A 15 2.97 -25.63 -3.93
C THR A 15 2.26 -25.16 -2.67
N LYS A 16 1.07 -25.71 -2.39
CA LYS A 16 0.33 -25.38 -1.17
C LYS A 16 0.83 -26.28 -0.04
N LYS A 17 1.34 -25.71 1.04
CA LYS A 17 1.69 -26.40 2.29
C LYS A 17 1.11 -25.62 3.46
N ASN A 18 0.39 -26.30 4.34
CA ASN A 18 -0.21 -25.72 5.57
C ASN A 18 -1.03 -24.44 5.31
N GLY A 19 -1.80 -24.41 4.21
CA GLY A 19 -2.60 -23.24 3.85
C GLY A 19 -1.86 -22.13 3.10
N LEU A 20 -0.52 -22.15 3.08
CA LEU A 20 0.32 -21.17 2.39
C LEU A 20 0.79 -21.71 1.04
N TYR A 21 0.96 -20.82 0.06
CA TYR A 21 1.59 -21.15 -1.22
C TYR A 21 3.09 -20.82 -1.17
N ILE A 22 3.93 -21.83 -1.32
CA ILE A 22 5.39 -21.71 -1.38
C ILE A 22 5.80 -21.62 -2.85
N LEU A 23 6.50 -20.54 -3.21
CA LEU A 23 7.03 -20.34 -4.56
C LEU A 23 8.07 -21.41 -4.89
N ASP A 24 7.89 -22.09 -6.02
CA ASP A 24 8.79 -23.09 -6.58
C ASP A 24 9.63 -22.42 -7.67
N GLY A 25 10.74 -21.79 -7.25
CA GLY A 25 11.64 -21.05 -8.11
C GLY A 25 12.95 -20.68 -7.40
N TYR A 26 13.97 -20.36 -8.17
CA TYR A 26 15.26 -19.87 -7.69
C TYR A 26 15.30 -18.34 -7.86
N ILE A 27 15.76 -17.63 -6.83
CA ILE A 27 15.99 -16.18 -6.91
C ILE A 27 17.30 -15.97 -7.67
N ILE A 28 17.23 -15.54 -8.93
CA ILE A 28 18.43 -15.00 -9.61
C ILE A 28 18.68 -13.62 -9.01
N ILE A 29 19.70 -13.52 -8.15
CA ILE A 29 20.18 -12.23 -7.67
C ILE A 29 21.00 -11.62 -8.80
N ALA A 30 20.34 -10.91 -9.71
CA ALA A 30 21.03 -10.09 -10.69
C ALA A 30 21.69 -8.93 -9.95
N HIS A 31 23.02 -8.94 -9.88
CA HIS A 31 23.80 -7.84 -9.35
C HIS A 31 23.74 -6.70 -10.38
N VAL A 32 22.68 -5.89 -10.30
CA VAL A 32 22.62 -4.62 -11.04
C VAL A 32 23.65 -3.72 -10.39
N SER A 33 24.63 -3.22 -11.16
CA SER A 33 25.53 -2.18 -10.69
C SER A 33 24.70 -0.91 -10.51
N VAL A 34 24.16 -0.72 -9.31
CA VAL A 34 23.49 0.54 -8.99
C VAL A 34 24.58 1.59 -8.83
N ALA A 35 24.42 2.73 -9.51
CA ALA A 35 25.27 3.90 -9.28
C ALA A 35 25.36 4.20 -7.78
N SER A 36 26.45 4.85 -7.34
CA SER A 36 26.64 5.23 -5.92
C SER A 36 25.38 5.94 -5.41
N GLN A 37 24.62 5.25 -4.55
CA GLN A 37 23.38 5.77 -3.99
C GLN A 37 23.75 6.72 -2.87
N THR A 38 23.23 7.95 -2.94
CA THR A 38 23.36 8.88 -1.83
C THR A 38 22.57 8.37 -0.62
N LEU A 39 22.87 8.90 0.57
CA LEU A 39 22.10 8.61 1.79
C LEU A 39 20.62 8.95 1.61
N HIS A 40 20.34 10.05 0.91
CA HIS A 40 19.00 10.49 0.57
C HIS A 40 18.29 9.47 -0.33
N ASP A 41 18.94 8.97 -1.37
CA ASP A 41 18.37 7.95 -2.27
C ASP A 41 18.00 6.67 -1.53
N LYS A 42 18.85 6.23 -0.60
CA LYS A 42 18.57 5.06 0.24
C LYS A 42 17.35 5.27 1.13
N THR A 43 17.26 6.43 1.76
CA THR A 43 16.11 6.81 2.60
C THR A 43 14.82 6.81 1.80
N LYS A 44 14.85 7.42 0.61
CA LYS A 44 13.71 7.45 -0.32
C LYS A 44 13.32 6.06 -0.81
N LEU A 45 14.28 5.19 -1.11
CA LEU A 45 14.01 3.80 -1.49
C LEU A 45 13.35 3.02 -0.36
N TRP A 46 13.83 3.16 0.87
CA TRP A 46 13.21 2.53 2.02
C TRP A 46 11.79 3.04 2.26
N HIS A 47 11.57 4.35 2.11
CA HIS A 47 10.24 4.95 2.18
C HIS A 47 9.25 4.32 1.17
N LEU A 48 9.67 4.14 -0.08
CA LEU A 48 8.86 3.51 -1.12
C LEU A 48 8.62 2.02 -0.84
N ARG A 49 9.65 1.27 -0.43
CA ARG A 49 9.54 -0.16 -0.07
C ARG A 49 8.56 -0.41 1.07
N LEU A 50 8.43 0.53 2.01
CA LEU A 50 7.53 0.47 3.15
C LEU A 50 6.12 1.02 2.84
N GLY A 51 5.80 1.24 1.57
CA GLY A 51 4.48 1.72 1.15
C GLY A 51 4.19 3.14 1.66
N HIS A 52 5.16 4.04 1.54
CA HIS A 52 5.04 5.43 1.97
C HIS A 52 4.90 5.64 3.49
N SER A 53 5.31 4.65 4.31
CA SER A 53 5.23 4.77 5.77
C SER A 53 6.45 5.48 6.37
N GLU A 54 6.31 6.77 6.69
CA GLU A 54 7.32 7.50 7.48
C GLU A 54 7.50 6.93 8.89
N LYS A 55 6.40 6.56 9.57
CA LYS A 55 6.46 5.99 10.92
C LYS A 55 7.19 4.65 10.92
N GLY A 56 6.89 3.80 9.94
CA GLY A 56 7.56 2.51 9.78
C GLY A 56 9.05 2.69 9.48
N LEU A 57 9.40 3.68 8.66
CA LEU A 57 10.79 4.00 8.34
C LEU A 57 11.59 4.39 9.60
N VAL A 58 11.03 5.28 10.43
CA VAL A 58 11.67 5.72 11.68
C VAL A 58 11.82 4.56 12.67
N GLU A 59 10.79 3.73 12.82
CA GLU A 59 10.80 2.61 13.77
C GLU A 59 11.81 1.53 13.37
N LEU A 60 11.86 1.16 12.09
CA LEU A 60 12.86 0.22 11.57
C LEU A 60 14.28 0.78 11.67
N GLY A 61 14.44 2.10 11.49
CA GLY A 61 15.72 2.78 11.71
C GLY A 61 16.21 2.65 13.14
N LYS A 62 15.33 2.84 14.15
CA LYS A 62 15.68 2.66 15.57
C LYS A 62 16.08 1.23 15.90
N GLN A 63 15.41 0.25 15.30
CA GLN A 63 15.67 -1.17 15.51
C GLN A 63 16.85 -1.68 14.67
N ASN A 64 17.50 -0.83 13.87
CA ASN A 64 18.58 -1.19 12.94
C ASN A 64 18.20 -2.29 11.94
N LEU A 65 16.93 -2.35 11.54
CA LEU A 65 16.39 -3.38 10.63
C LEU A 65 16.49 -3.01 9.14
N LEU A 66 17.24 -1.94 8.82
CA LEU A 66 17.41 -1.43 7.47
C LEU A 66 18.73 -1.90 6.83
N ASN A 67 19.18 -3.11 7.17
CA ASN A 67 20.45 -3.70 6.68
C ASN A 67 21.68 -2.79 6.89
N GLY A 68 21.71 -2.01 7.97
CA GLY A 68 22.81 -1.10 8.28
C GLY A 68 22.83 0.19 7.43
N ASP A 69 21.83 0.42 6.57
CA ASP A 69 21.67 1.70 5.91
C ASP A 69 21.33 2.78 6.92
N LYS A 70 22.05 3.90 6.83
CA LYS A 70 21.70 5.12 7.56
C LYS A 70 20.54 5.81 6.85
N LEU A 71 19.72 6.52 7.62
CA LEU A 71 18.63 7.35 7.11
C LEU A 71 19.02 8.82 7.14
N ASP A 72 18.59 9.55 6.11
CA ASP A 72 18.61 11.01 6.03
C ASP A 72 17.19 11.56 6.24
N LYS A 73 17.05 12.88 6.17
CA LYS A 73 15.75 13.55 6.12
C LYS A 73 14.99 13.12 4.86
N LEU A 74 13.74 12.71 5.06
CA LEU A 74 12.83 12.42 3.96
C LEU A 74 12.29 13.72 3.36
N ASP A 75 12.29 13.81 2.03
CA ASP A 75 11.64 14.89 1.30
C ASP A 75 10.12 14.79 1.37
N PHE A 76 9.48 15.90 1.01
CA PHE A 76 8.03 15.97 0.89
C PHE A 76 7.48 14.89 -0.07
N CYS A 77 6.40 14.22 0.37
CA CYS A 77 5.76 13.15 -0.40
C CYS A 77 4.25 13.37 -0.50
N ASP A 78 3.76 13.65 -1.71
CA ASP A 78 2.33 13.85 -1.99
C ASP A 78 1.47 12.65 -1.59
N HIS A 79 1.95 11.43 -1.88
CA HIS A 79 1.23 10.19 -1.55
C HIS A 79 1.06 10.02 -0.03
N CYS A 80 2.05 10.44 0.77
CA CYS A 80 1.92 10.45 2.22
C CYS A 80 0.86 11.44 2.68
N LEU A 81 0.86 12.65 2.12
CA LEU A 81 -0.08 13.70 2.50
C LEU A 81 -1.52 13.29 2.19
N LEU A 82 -1.75 12.83 0.96
CA LEU A 82 -3.07 12.38 0.51
C LEU A 82 -3.54 11.13 1.27
N GLY A 83 -2.63 10.18 1.51
CA GLY A 83 -2.93 8.93 2.22
C GLY A 83 -3.16 9.10 3.73
N LYS A 84 -2.55 10.12 4.34
CA LYS A 84 -2.75 10.46 5.77
C LYS A 84 -3.90 11.44 6.01
N SER A 85 -4.57 11.91 4.96
CA SER A 85 -5.70 12.81 5.12
C SER A 85 -6.85 12.08 5.82
N HIS A 86 -7.12 12.48 7.07
CA HIS A 86 -8.28 11.97 7.78
C HIS A 86 -9.53 12.58 7.15
N LYS A 87 -10.54 11.76 6.84
CA LYS A 87 -11.84 12.28 6.38
C LYS A 87 -12.34 13.27 7.44
N VAL A 88 -12.52 14.52 7.05
CA VAL A 88 -13.11 15.54 7.93
C VAL A 88 -14.49 15.05 8.33
N MET A 89 -14.78 15.03 9.63
CA MET A 89 -16.09 14.61 10.10
C MET A 89 -17.13 15.63 9.62
N PHE A 90 -18.04 15.18 8.77
CA PHE A 90 -19.24 15.95 8.46
C PHE A 90 -20.14 15.96 9.69
N LYS A 91 -20.75 17.11 10.01
CA LYS A 91 -21.76 17.17 11.07
C LYS A 91 -22.90 16.22 10.71
N THR A 92 -23.26 15.32 11.62
CA THR A 92 -24.42 14.45 11.46
C THR A 92 -25.68 15.32 11.35
N ARG A 93 -26.29 15.35 10.16
CA ARG A 93 -27.56 16.03 9.95
C ARG A 93 -28.70 15.06 10.30
N ILE A 94 -29.34 15.27 11.44
CA ILE A 94 -30.49 14.49 11.87
C ILE A 94 -31.75 15.15 11.30
N HIS A 95 -32.48 14.45 10.45
CA HIS A 95 -33.77 14.90 9.92
C HIS A 95 -34.91 14.24 10.69
N LEU A 96 -35.43 14.93 11.71
CA LEU A 96 -36.64 14.54 12.43
C LEU A 96 -37.84 15.29 11.86
N SER A 97 -38.85 14.53 11.41
CA SER A 97 -40.10 15.09 10.92
C SER A 97 -41.12 15.14 12.06
N SER A 98 -41.78 16.29 12.25
CA SER A 98 -42.77 16.50 13.31
C SER A 98 -44.18 16.03 12.96
N ARG A 99 -44.40 15.60 11.70
CA ARG A 99 -45.70 15.19 11.16
C ARG A 99 -45.50 14.08 10.11
N PRO A 100 -46.43 13.12 9.98
CA PRO A 100 -46.40 12.14 8.90
C PRO A 100 -46.30 12.82 7.52
N PHE A 101 -45.55 12.23 6.59
CA PHE A 101 -45.37 12.69 5.19
C PHE A 101 -44.71 14.08 4.99
N LYS A 102 -44.14 14.69 6.02
CA LYS A 102 -43.43 15.98 5.88
C LYS A 102 -42.18 15.90 4.99
N TYR A 103 -41.61 14.71 4.85
CA TYR A 103 -40.42 14.47 4.04
C TYR A 103 -40.46 13.07 3.45
N VAL A 104 -40.21 12.94 2.14
CA VAL A 104 -40.16 11.67 1.41
C VAL A 104 -38.80 11.60 0.72
N HIS A 105 -38.06 10.52 0.97
CA HIS A 105 -36.86 10.17 0.20
C HIS A 105 -37.27 9.21 -0.90
N SER A 106 -36.80 9.47 -2.11
CA SER A 106 -36.98 8.57 -3.26
C SER A 106 -35.64 8.40 -3.94
N ASP A 107 -35.14 7.18 -3.96
CA ASP A 107 -33.90 6.82 -4.66
C ASP A 107 -34.25 6.18 -6.01
N LEU A 108 -33.54 6.59 -7.07
CA LEU A 108 -33.67 5.96 -8.38
C LEU A 108 -32.64 4.82 -8.48
N TRP A 109 -33.13 3.61 -8.73
CA TRP A 109 -32.27 2.47 -9.03
C TRP A 109 -32.22 2.28 -10.55
N VAL A 110 -31.08 2.55 -11.16
CA VAL A 110 -30.86 2.25 -12.58
C VAL A 110 -30.25 0.85 -12.66
N GLY A 111 -31.06 -0.12 -13.09
CA GLY A 111 -30.58 -1.46 -13.42
C GLY A 111 -29.76 -1.41 -14.70
N GLN A 112 -28.49 -1.84 -14.65
CA GLN A 112 -27.70 -2.09 -15.84
C GLN A 112 -28.20 -3.41 -16.47
N GLY A 113 -28.79 -3.30 -17.65
CA GLY A 113 -29.03 -4.42 -18.57
C GLY A 113 -27.89 -4.59 -19.55
#